data_AF-A0A1T4L341-F1
#
_entry.id   AF-A0A1T4L341-F1
#
_cell.length_a   1.000
_cell.length_b   1.000
_cell.length_c   1.000
_cell.angle_alpha   90.00
_cell.angle_beta   90.00
_cell.angle_gamma   90.00
#
_symmetry.space_group_name_H-M   'P 1'
#
loop_
_entity.id
_entity.type
_entity.pdbx_description
1 polymer ?
#
loop_
_entity_poly.entity_id
_entity_poly.type
_entity_poly.pdbx_seq_one_letter_code
_entity_poly.pdbx_strand_id
1 'polypeptide(L)'
;MKLDHQLDEFLAELESANPTPGGGSTSALVGTFSATLAKMVCNTTLRKREDNKIINYLNELERMKSELSNLIQADIDAYQLVVSAYKDGDPELINDRMIQATEVPLSIMDQTLKCLEIMVELMELINYTALGELGTAVHLAEAVINSVGLIVEINLKLIDDEEYCNKATSLLTDRLDNSQELRNKAILILEKRQN
;
A
#
# COMPACT_ATOMS: atom_id res chain seq x y z
N MET A 1 16.77 -17.11 -8.07
CA MET A 1 15.83 -16.48 -9.03
C MET A 1 16.51 -15.22 -9.54
N LYS A 2 16.55 -14.96 -10.85
CA LYS A 2 16.87 -13.62 -11.35
C LYS A 2 15.57 -12.81 -11.34
N LEU A 3 15.65 -11.49 -11.16
CA LEU A 3 14.49 -10.62 -11.33
C LEU A 3 14.03 -10.70 -12.80
N ASP A 4 12.73 -10.55 -13.03
CA ASP A 4 12.17 -10.55 -14.38
C ASP A 4 12.45 -9.20 -15.06
N HIS A 5 12.41 -9.16 -16.39
CA HIS A 5 12.77 -7.97 -17.19
C HIS A 5 12.04 -6.71 -16.74
N GLN A 6 10.75 -6.81 -16.43
CA GLN A 6 9.93 -5.68 -16.01
C GLN A 6 10.34 -5.10 -14.64
N LEU A 7 10.84 -5.94 -13.74
CA LEU A 7 11.31 -5.48 -12.44
C LEU A 7 12.71 -4.85 -12.55
N ASP A 8 13.57 -5.41 -13.41
CA ASP A 8 14.84 -4.77 -13.76
C ASP A 8 14.63 -3.41 -14.43
N GLU A 9 13.65 -3.29 -15.33
CA GLU A 9 13.24 -2.01 -15.94
C GLU A 9 12.74 -1.01 -14.90
N PHE A 10 11.83 -1.42 -14.01
CA PHE A 10 11.34 -0.55 -12.94
C PHE A 10 12.47 -0.03 -12.07
N LEU A 11 13.43 -0.90 -11.70
CA LEU A 11 14.59 -0.51 -10.89
C LEU A 11 15.51 0.45 -11.65
N ALA A 12 15.77 0.19 -12.94
CA ALA A 12 16.59 1.06 -13.78
C ALA A 12 15.96 2.45 -13.97
N GLU A 13 14.63 2.53 -14.08
CA GLU A 13 13.92 3.81 -14.14
C GLU A 13 13.92 4.53 -12.78
N LEU A 14 13.74 3.80 -11.68
CA LEU A 14 13.74 4.34 -10.32
C LEU A 14 15.11 4.94 -9.92
N GLU A 15 16.22 4.37 -10.38
CA GLU A 15 17.56 4.91 -10.14
C GLU A 15 17.98 6.03 -11.11
N SER A 16 17.14 6.30 -12.12
CA SER A 16 17.43 7.30 -13.15
C SER A 16 17.28 8.73 -12.63
N ALA A 17 17.64 9.71 -13.47
CA ALA A 17 17.39 11.13 -13.19
C ALA A 17 15.94 11.57 -13.46
N ASN A 18 15.08 10.66 -13.93
CA ASN A 18 13.67 10.96 -14.16
C ASN A 18 12.92 11.05 -12.81
N PRO A 19 11.92 11.92 -12.70
CA PRO A 19 11.18 12.10 -11.45
C PRO A 19 10.18 10.95 -11.16
N THR A 20 9.95 10.05 -12.10
CA THR A 20 9.07 8.88 -11.98
C THR A 20 9.74 7.65 -12.61
N PRO A 21 9.52 6.44 -12.07
CA PRO A 21 8.78 6.10 -10.85
C PRO A 21 9.44 6.67 -9.59
N GLY A 22 8.66 6.82 -8.50
CA GLY A 22 9.09 7.44 -7.26
C GLY A 22 8.61 6.72 -6.01
N GLY A 23 8.49 7.46 -4.89
CA GLY A 23 8.08 6.89 -3.60
C GLY A 23 6.67 6.29 -3.60
N GLY A 24 5.72 6.90 -4.30
CA GLY A 24 4.32 6.45 -4.36
C GLY A 24 4.19 5.14 -5.13
N SER A 25 4.65 5.10 -6.38
CA SER A 25 4.69 3.91 -7.22
C SER A 25 5.51 2.76 -6.60
N THR A 26 6.62 3.07 -5.92
CA THR A 26 7.40 2.08 -5.15
C THR A 26 6.59 1.53 -3.98
N SER A 27 5.88 2.39 -3.24
CA SER A 27 5.01 1.97 -2.14
C SER A 27 3.86 1.08 -2.64
N ALA A 28 3.27 1.39 -3.79
CA ALA A 28 2.26 0.53 -4.44
C ALA A 28 2.81 -0.87 -4.81
N LEU A 29 4.04 -0.92 -5.34
CA LEU A 29 4.72 -2.20 -5.63
C LEU A 29 4.99 -3.01 -4.35
N VAL A 30 5.47 -2.37 -3.29
CA VAL A 30 5.70 -3.04 -2.00
C VAL A 30 4.39 -3.50 -1.37
N GLY A 31 3.31 -2.73 -1.49
CA GLY A 31 1.97 -3.13 -1.07
C GLY A 31 1.50 -4.38 -1.83
N THR A 32 1.79 -4.45 -3.14
CA THR A 32 1.52 -5.63 -3.97
C THR A 32 2.27 -6.87 -3.46
N PHE A 33 3.52 -6.73 -3.02
CA PHE A 33 4.26 -7.82 -2.38
C PHE A 33 3.65 -8.24 -1.04
N SER A 34 3.26 -7.29 -0.20
CA SER A 34 2.58 -7.57 1.07
C SER A 34 1.30 -8.40 0.87
N ALA A 35 0.40 -7.95 -0.01
CA ALA A 35 -0.82 -8.68 -0.36
C ALA A 35 -0.51 -10.08 -0.93
N THR A 36 0.51 -10.18 -1.79
CA THR A 36 0.92 -11.46 -2.40
C THR A 36 1.43 -12.47 -1.38
N LEU A 37 2.21 -12.04 -0.38
CA LEU A 37 2.65 -12.90 0.72
C LEU A 37 1.47 -13.40 1.56
N ALA A 38 0.52 -12.53 1.91
CA ALA A 38 -0.69 -12.94 2.62
C ALA A 38 -1.50 -13.96 1.81
N LYS A 39 -1.62 -13.79 0.49
CA LYS A 39 -2.25 -14.79 -0.40
C LYS A 39 -1.51 -16.12 -0.42
N MET A 40 -0.18 -16.10 -0.45
CA MET A 40 0.62 -17.32 -0.36
C MET A 40 0.31 -18.09 0.92
N VAL A 41 0.17 -17.38 2.05
CA VAL A 41 -0.24 -17.95 3.34
C VAL A 41 -1.65 -18.56 3.27
N CYS A 42 -2.62 -17.89 2.66
CA CYS A 42 -3.95 -18.46 2.43
C CYS A 42 -3.88 -19.75 1.59
N ASN A 43 -3.17 -19.71 0.44
CA ASN A 43 -3.04 -20.86 -0.46
C ASN A 43 -2.37 -22.06 0.21
N THR A 44 -1.27 -21.83 0.95
CA THR A 44 -0.56 -22.90 1.66
C THR A 44 -1.40 -23.50 2.79
N THR A 45 -2.29 -22.72 3.40
CA THR A 45 -3.25 -23.20 4.39
C THR A 45 -4.36 -24.02 3.74
N LEU A 46 -4.92 -23.53 2.63
CA LEU A 46 -6.00 -24.20 1.90
C LEU A 46 -5.57 -25.53 1.26
N ARG A 47 -4.29 -25.68 0.92
CA ARG A 47 -3.72 -26.97 0.49
C ARG A 47 -3.79 -28.06 1.56
N LYS A 48 -3.94 -27.70 2.83
CA LYS A 48 -3.96 -28.63 3.97
C LYS A 48 -5.37 -28.86 4.51
N ARG A 49 -6.26 -27.87 4.40
CA ARG A 49 -7.65 -27.96 4.85
C ARG A 49 -8.53 -26.97 4.09
N GLU A 50 -9.79 -27.32 3.89
CA GLU A 50 -10.79 -26.36 3.41
C GLU A 50 -11.26 -25.44 4.54
N ASP A 51 -11.36 -24.14 4.26
CA ASP A 51 -11.76 -23.13 5.23
C ASP A 51 -12.39 -21.93 4.49
N ASN A 52 -13.72 -21.79 4.59
CA ASN A 52 -14.47 -20.76 3.87
C ASN A 52 -14.03 -19.34 4.24
N LYS A 53 -13.59 -19.11 5.48
CA LYS A 53 -13.13 -17.79 5.92
C LYS A 53 -11.81 -17.45 5.21
N ILE A 54 -10.90 -18.41 5.09
CA ILE A 54 -9.63 -18.24 4.36
C ILE A 54 -9.85 -18.09 2.86
N ILE A 55 -10.84 -18.79 2.27
CA ILE A 55 -11.21 -18.61 0.86
C ILE A 55 -11.68 -17.16 0.60
N ASN A 56 -12.51 -16.60 1.48
CA ASN A 56 -12.96 -15.22 1.36
C ASN A 56 -11.78 -14.24 1.43
N TYR A 57 -10.88 -14.41 2.40
CA TYR A 57 -9.66 -13.59 2.48
C TYR A 57 -8.76 -13.72 1.26
N LEU A 58 -8.61 -14.92 0.70
CA LEU A 58 -7.83 -15.12 -0.52
C LEU A 58 -8.39 -14.29 -1.69
N ASN A 59 -9.72 -14.24 -1.84
CA ASN A 59 -10.38 -13.47 -2.90
C ASN A 59 -10.24 -11.96 -2.66
N GLU A 60 -10.41 -11.50 -1.42
CA GLU A 60 -10.24 -10.10 -1.06
C GLU A 60 -8.81 -9.61 -1.28
N LEU A 61 -7.83 -10.42 -0.87
CA LEU A 61 -6.41 -10.13 -1.10
C LEU A 61 -6.05 -10.16 -2.60
N GLU A 62 -6.70 -11.00 -3.42
CA GLU A 62 -6.49 -10.95 -4.88
C GLU A 62 -6.97 -9.64 -5.47
N ARG A 63 -8.14 -9.15 -5.05
CA ARG A 63 -8.63 -7.83 -5.45
C ARG A 63 -7.65 -6.75 -5.03
N MET A 64 -7.23 -6.72 -3.76
CA MET A 64 -6.30 -5.71 -3.23
C MET A 64 -4.95 -5.76 -3.96
N LYS A 65 -4.41 -6.95 -4.23
CA LYS A 65 -3.19 -7.12 -5.05
C LYS A 65 -3.34 -6.49 -6.43
N SER A 66 -4.48 -6.71 -7.08
CA SER A 66 -4.76 -6.11 -8.39
C SER A 66 -4.87 -4.59 -8.32
N GLU A 67 -5.58 -4.06 -7.32
CA GLU A 67 -5.71 -2.61 -7.13
C GLU A 67 -4.36 -1.95 -6.84
N LEU A 68 -3.58 -2.51 -5.91
CA LEU A 68 -2.23 -2.02 -5.58
C LEU A 68 -1.30 -2.05 -6.79
N SER A 69 -1.37 -3.10 -7.62
CA SER A 69 -0.58 -3.18 -8.85
C SER A 69 -1.00 -2.10 -9.86
N ASN A 70 -2.28 -1.80 -9.98
CA ASN A 70 -2.77 -0.74 -10.87
C ASN A 70 -2.36 0.67 -10.37
N LEU A 71 -2.27 0.85 -9.05
CA LEU A 71 -1.86 2.11 -8.45
C LEU A 71 -0.39 2.48 -8.72
N ILE A 72 0.46 1.51 -9.14
CA ILE A 72 1.84 1.79 -9.56
C ILE A 72 1.85 2.76 -10.74
N GLN A 73 1.09 2.43 -11.80
CA GLN A 73 1.01 3.30 -12.99
C GLN A 73 0.17 4.55 -12.71
N ALA A 74 -0.89 4.44 -11.90
CA ALA A 74 -1.72 5.59 -11.55
C ALA A 74 -0.93 6.70 -10.85
N ASP A 75 0.03 6.35 -9.98
CA ASP A 75 0.91 7.32 -9.30
C ASP A 75 1.82 8.04 -10.29
N ILE A 76 2.41 7.30 -11.23
CA ILE A 76 3.25 7.85 -12.30
C ILE A 76 2.44 8.82 -13.16
N ASP A 77 1.25 8.40 -13.60
CA ASP A 77 0.38 9.19 -14.45
C ASP A 77 -0.09 10.47 -13.74
N ALA A 78 -0.51 10.36 -12.48
CA ALA A 78 -0.94 11.51 -11.68
C ALA A 78 0.18 12.53 -11.49
N TYR A 79 1.41 12.07 -11.22
CA TYR A 79 2.56 12.96 -11.12
C TYR A 79 2.88 13.66 -12.45
N GLN A 80 2.80 12.95 -13.59
CA GLN A 80 3.02 13.55 -14.90
C GLN A 80 1.99 14.65 -15.23
N LEU A 81 0.74 14.48 -14.78
CA LEU A 81 -0.30 15.50 -14.92
C LEU A 81 0.01 16.73 -14.06
N VAL A 82 0.50 16.55 -12.83
CA VAL A 82 0.97 17.65 -11.97
C VAL A 82 2.10 18.43 -12.66
N VAL A 83 3.11 17.74 -13.17
CA VAL A 83 4.23 18.36 -13.90
C VAL A 83 3.76 19.15 -15.11
N SER A 84 2.77 18.63 -15.83
CA SER A 84 2.20 19.31 -17.00
C SER A 84 1.43 20.57 -16.58
N ALA A 85 0.59 20.48 -15.55
CA ALA A 85 -0.13 21.63 -15.00
C ALA A 85 0.80 22.76 -14.54
N TYR A 86 1.93 22.42 -13.89
CA TYR A 86 2.94 23.43 -13.51
C TYR A 86 3.59 24.12 -14.71
N LYS A 87 3.71 23.44 -15.87
CA LYS A 87 4.22 24.06 -17.10
C LYS A 87 3.19 24.98 -17.75
N ASP A 88 1.90 24.64 -17.67
CA ASP A 88 0.81 25.48 -18.14
C ASP A 88 0.65 26.73 -17.26
N GLY A 89 0.92 26.61 -15.96
CA GLY A 89 0.94 27.74 -15.01
C GLY A 89 -0.43 28.22 -14.55
N ASP A 90 -1.49 27.48 -14.88
CA ASP A 90 -2.85 27.74 -14.41
C ASP A 90 -3.03 27.26 -12.95
N PRO A 91 -3.24 28.17 -11.98
CA PRO A 91 -3.37 27.79 -10.57
C PRO A 91 -4.53 26.83 -10.28
N GLU A 92 -5.66 26.96 -10.97
CA GLU A 92 -6.83 26.09 -10.75
C GLU A 92 -6.52 24.66 -11.22
N LEU A 93 -5.92 24.54 -12.41
CA LEU A 93 -5.47 23.26 -12.94
C LEU A 93 -4.40 22.61 -12.05
N ILE A 94 -3.43 23.38 -11.55
CA ILE A 94 -2.40 22.87 -10.63
C ILE A 94 -3.05 22.30 -9.37
N ASN A 95 -3.98 23.04 -8.77
CA ASN A 95 -4.70 22.60 -7.58
C ASN A 95 -5.45 21.29 -7.83
N ASP A 96 -6.20 21.21 -8.91
CA ASP A 96 -6.94 20.01 -9.31
C ASP A 96 -6.02 18.79 -9.51
N ARG A 97 -4.86 18.97 -10.14
CA ARG A 97 -3.89 17.88 -10.34
C ARG A 97 -3.20 17.46 -9.05
N MET A 98 -2.93 18.40 -8.16
CA MET A 98 -2.38 18.07 -6.83
C MET A 98 -3.38 17.26 -6.00
N ILE A 99 -4.67 17.59 -6.05
CA ILE A 99 -5.73 16.78 -5.42
C ILE A 99 -5.73 15.37 -6.01
N GLN A 100 -5.77 15.23 -7.35
CA GLN A 100 -5.72 13.93 -8.02
C GLN A 100 -4.48 13.11 -7.65
N ALA A 101 -3.31 13.75 -7.59
CA ALA A 101 -2.07 13.10 -7.19
C ALA A 101 -2.02 12.73 -5.70
N THR A 102 -2.86 13.32 -4.86
CA THR A 102 -3.00 12.99 -3.43
C THR A 102 -3.96 11.82 -3.20
N GLU A 103 -4.97 11.67 -4.07
CA GLU A 103 -5.91 10.53 -3.99
C GLU A 103 -5.24 9.18 -4.25
N VAL A 104 -4.18 9.13 -5.06
CA VAL A 104 -3.44 7.88 -5.34
C VAL A 104 -2.75 7.32 -4.08
N PRO A 105 -1.88 8.05 -3.35
CA PRO A 105 -1.28 7.56 -2.12
C PRO A 105 -2.31 7.29 -1.01
N LEU A 106 -3.42 8.05 -0.93
CA LEU A 106 -4.53 7.72 -0.03
C LEU A 106 -5.18 6.36 -0.40
N SER A 107 -5.33 6.07 -1.68
CA SER A 107 -5.84 4.78 -2.16
C SER A 107 -4.87 3.64 -1.87
N ILE A 108 -3.56 3.84 -2.04
CA ILE A 108 -2.53 2.85 -1.66
C ILE A 108 -2.61 2.56 -0.16
N MET A 109 -2.76 3.61 0.66
CA MET A 109 -2.92 3.48 2.12
C MET A 109 -4.15 2.64 2.48
N ASP A 110 -5.30 2.93 1.87
CA ASP A 110 -6.56 2.21 2.11
C ASP A 110 -6.48 0.72 1.76
N GLN A 111 -5.94 0.39 0.59
CA GLN A 111 -5.82 -1.01 0.18
C GLN A 111 -4.85 -1.77 1.08
N THR A 112 -3.76 -1.12 1.48
CA THR A 112 -2.73 -1.72 2.34
C THR A 112 -3.24 -1.90 3.78
N LEU A 113 -4.01 -0.95 4.31
CA LEU A 113 -4.61 -1.06 5.64
C LEU A 113 -5.59 -2.24 5.70
N LYS A 114 -6.43 -2.42 4.67
CA LYS A 114 -7.32 -3.60 4.57
C LYS A 114 -6.55 -4.91 4.47
N CYS A 115 -5.41 -4.93 3.77
CA CYS A 115 -4.53 -6.09 3.76
C CYS A 115 -4.04 -6.40 5.19
N LEU A 116 -3.60 -5.39 5.93
CA LEU A 116 -3.12 -5.52 7.30
C LEU A 116 -4.21 -6.04 8.26
N GLU A 117 -5.44 -5.56 8.14
CA GLU A 117 -6.61 -6.07 8.89
C GLU A 117 -6.80 -7.58 8.66
N ILE A 118 -6.81 -8.01 7.40
CA ILE A 118 -6.91 -9.43 7.03
C ILE A 118 -5.74 -10.23 7.60
N MET A 119 -4.51 -9.71 7.53
CA MET A 119 -3.32 -10.39 8.04
C MET A 119 -3.42 -10.63 9.56
N VAL A 120 -3.87 -9.65 10.33
CA VAL A 120 -4.08 -9.79 11.78
C VAL A 120 -5.06 -10.91 12.07
N GLU A 121 -6.16 -11.03 11.32
CA GLU A 121 -7.10 -12.13 11.50
C GLU A 121 -6.54 -13.49 11.04
N LEU A 122 -5.81 -13.52 9.93
CA LEU A 122 -5.16 -14.74 9.43
C LEU A 122 -4.15 -15.30 10.44
N MET A 123 -3.46 -14.46 11.20
CA MET A 123 -2.49 -14.90 12.21
C MET A 123 -3.09 -15.84 13.26
N GLU A 124 -4.40 -15.82 13.51
CA GLU A 124 -5.06 -16.74 14.44
C GLU A 124 -5.48 -18.07 13.78
N LEU A 125 -5.57 -18.10 12.45
CA LEU A 125 -6.16 -19.21 11.69
C LEU A 125 -5.11 -20.15 11.09
N ILE A 126 -3.87 -19.67 10.93
CA ILE A 126 -2.81 -20.38 10.21
C ILE A 126 -1.89 -21.20 11.13
N ASN A 127 -1.12 -22.10 10.52
CA ASN A 127 -0.10 -22.87 11.24
C ASN A 127 1.13 -22.04 11.56
N TYR A 128 1.83 -22.42 12.64
CA TYR A 128 3.04 -21.74 13.12
C TYR A 128 4.08 -21.47 12.03
N THR A 129 4.32 -22.44 11.14
CA THR A 129 5.34 -22.32 10.09
C THR A 129 5.03 -21.26 9.02
N ALA A 130 3.80 -20.77 8.95
CA ALA A 130 3.40 -19.69 8.03
C ALA A 130 3.45 -18.29 8.68
N LEU A 131 3.72 -18.19 9.99
CA LEU A 131 3.78 -16.91 10.70
C LEU A 131 4.94 -16.03 10.24
N GLY A 132 6.06 -16.62 9.80
CA GLY A 132 7.21 -15.85 9.28
C GLY A 132 6.82 -15.04 8.04
N GLU A 133 6.23 -15.71 7.04
CA GLU A 133 5.76 -15.07 5.80
C GLU A 133 4.71 -13.99 6.07
N LEU A 134 3.76 -14.28 6.98
CA LEU A 134 2.71 -13.31 7.32
C LEU A 134 3.25 -12.12 8.14
N GLY A 135 4.23 -12.35 9.01
CA GLY A 135 4.91 -11.29 9.74
C GLY A 135 5.70 -10.36 8.82
N THR A 136 6.39 -10.91 7.80
CA THR A 136 7.00 -10.08 6.75
C THR A 136 5.96 -9.24 6.02
N ALA A 137 4.82 -9.83 5.64
CA ALA A 137 3.74 -9.10 4.97
C ALA A 137 3.23 -7.91 5.82
N VAL A 138 3.07 -8.10 7.13
CA VAL A 138 2.66 -7.04 8.08
C VAL A 138 3.67 -5.90 8.12
N HIS A 139 4.97 -6.18 8.21
CA HIS A 139 5.99 -5.12 8.22
C HIS A 139 6.05 -4.35 6.89
N LEU A 140 5.86 -5.03 5.76
CA LEU A 140 5.77 -4.36 4.47
C LEU A 140 4.53 -3.45 4.40
N ALA A 141 3.39 -3.90 4.92
CA ALA A 141 2.17 -3.09 4.96
C ALA A 141 2.34 -1.83 5.83
N GLU A 142 2.94 -1.97 7.01
CA GLU A 142 3.28 -0.85 7.89
C GLU A 142 4.21 0.17 7.20
N ALA A 143 5.26 -0.31 6.55
CA ALA A 143 6.20 0.56 5.84
C ALA A 143 5.51 1.33 4.71
N VAL A 144 4.64 0.67 3.94
CA VAL A 144 3.88 1.29 2.85
C VAL A 144 2.96 2.38 3.38
N ILE A 145 2.16 2.11 4.42
CA ILE A 145 1.23 3.07 5.00
C ILE A 145 1.97 4.33 5.48
N ASN A 146 3.06 4.16 6.23
CA ASN A 146 3.87 5.30 6.69
C ASN A 146 4.50 6.07 5.51
N SER A 147 5.00 5.36 4.50
CA SER A 147 5.64 5.97 3.32
C SER A 147 4.67 6.83 2.51
N VAL A 148 3.49 6.29 2.18
CA VAL A 148 2.49 7.08 1.43
C VAL A 148 1.84 8.16 2.28
N GLY A 149 1.79 7.99 3.60
CA GLY A 149 1.38 9.04 4.53
C GLY A 149 2.26 10.29 4.42
N LEU A 150 3.58 10.11 4.39
CA LEU A 150 4.52 11.22 4.17
C LEU A 150 4.28 11.93 2.82
N ILE A 151 3.97 11.17 1.77
CA ILE A 151 3.68 11.73 0.43
C ILE A 151 2.40 12.57 0.47
N VAL A 152 1.34 12.07 1.11
CA VAL A 152 0.09 12.82 1.32
C VAL A 152 0.39 14.13 2.06
N GLU A 153 1.08 14.10 3.19
CA GLU A 153 1.42 15.31 3.95
C GLU A 153 2.20 16.35 3.15
N ILE A 154 3.08 15.91 2.26
CA ILE A 154 3.82 16.79 1.36
C ILE A 154 2.88 17.43 0.34
N ASN A 155 2.02 16.64 -0.30
CA ASN A 155 1.09 17.16 -1.30
C ASN A 155 0.06 18.12 -0.71
N LEU A 156 -0.46 17.84 0.50
CA LEU A 156 -1.43 18.71 1.18
C LEU A 156 -0.89 20.13 1.44
N LYS A 157 0.43 20.32 1.54
CA LYS A 157 1.06 21.65 1.68
C LYS A 157 1.04 22.46 0.38
N LEU A 158 0.71 21.83 -0.74
CA LEU A 158 0.72 22.41 -2.08
C LEU A 158 -0.69 22.56 -2.67
N ILE A 159 -1.74 22.19 -1.91
CA ILE A 159 -3.15 22.27 -2.31
C ILE A 159 -3.79 23.49 -1.66
N ASP A 160 -4.44 24.31 -2.48
CA ASP A 160 -5.23 25.49 -2.10
C ASP A 160 -6.73 25.14 -2.07
N ASP A 161 -7.07 24.16 -1.25
CA ASP A 161 -8.44 23.75 -0.93
C ASP A 161 -8.49 23.31 0.54
N GLU A 162 -8.93 24.21 1.42
CA GLU A 162 -8.94 23.97 2.86
C GLU A 162 -9.91 22.85 3.27
N GLU A 163 -11.06 22.73 2.58
CA GLU A 163 -12.05 21.70 2.88
C GLU A 163 -11.48 20.30 2.55
N TYR A 164 -10.88 20.17 1.37
CA TYR A 164 -10.18 18.96 0.98
C TYR A 164 -9.03 18.62 1.93
N CYS A 165 -8.15 19.58 2.21
CA CYS A 165 -6.99 19.39 3.07
C CYS A 165 -7.37 18.92 4.48
N ASN A 166 -8.43 19.50 5.06
CA ASN A 166 -8.92 19.10 6.38
C ASN A 166 -9.46 17.65 6.36
N LYS A 167 -10.24 17.30 5.34
CA LYS A 167 -10.77 15.94 5.17
C LYS A 167 -9.66 14.91 4.97
N ALA A 168 -8.71 15.20 4.09
CA ALA A 168 -7.57 14.32 3.81
C ALA A 168 -6.67 14.14 5.03
N THR A 169 -6.44 15.20 5.82
CA THR A 169 -5.67 15.14 7.07
C THR A 169 -6.33 14.27 8.13
N SER A 170 -7.64 14.40 8.32
CA SER A 170 -8.39 13.53 9.25
C SER A 170 -8.25 12.07 8.84
N LEU A 171 -8.51 11.79 7.56
CA LEU A 171 -8.40 10.45 7.01
C LEU A 171 -6.99 9.85 7.13
N LEU A 172 -5.95 10.64 6.88
CA LEU A 172 -4.56 10.25 7.05
C LEU A 172 -4.28 9.86 8.51
N THR A 173 -4.72 10.70 9.45
CA THR A 173 -4.50 10.48 10.89
C THR A 173 -5.16 9.19 11.36
N ASP A 174 -6.44 9.00 11.01
CA ASP A 174 -7.20 7.80 11.37
C ASP A 174 -6.53 6.52 10.83
N ARG A 175 -6.00 6.56 9.60
CA ARG A 175 -5.35 5.41 8.96
C ARG A 175 -4.00 5.10 9.58
N LEU A 176 -3.19 6.11 9.90
CA LEU A 176 -1.92 5.93 10.58
C LEU A 176 -2.13 5.30 11.96
N ASP A 177 -3.08 5.83 12.75
CA ASP A 177 -3.40 5.30 14.08
C ASP A 177 -3.90 3.85 14.01
N ASN A 178 -4.85 3.55 13.12
CA ASN A 178 -5.36 2.18 12.94
C ASN A 178 -4.24 1.23 12.49
N SER A 179 -3.38 1.65 11.55
CA SER A 179 -2.25 0.83 11.10
C SER A 179 -1.29 0.48 12.24
N GLN A 180 -1.04 1.45 13.14
CA GLN A 180 -0.16 1.26 14.29
C GLN A 180 -0.77 0.29 15.31
N GLU A 181 -2.07 0.39 15.58
CA GLU A 181 -2.79 -0.52 16.45
C GLU A 181 -2.77 -1.96 15.90
N LEU A 182 -3.13 -2.13 14.63
CA LEU A 182 -3.16 -3.43 13.97
C LEU A 182 -1.77 -4.08 13.93
N ARG A 183 -0.74 -3.31 13.62
CA ARG A 183 0.64 -3.79 13.64
C ARG A 183 1.06 -4.22 15.04
N ASN A 184 0.75 -3.45 16.08
CA ASN A 184 1.08 -3.84 17.46
C ASN A 184 0.36 -5.12 17.87
N LYS A 185 -0.91 -5.29 17.46
CA LYS A 185 -1.66 -6.52 17.67
C LYS A 185 -1.02 -7.71 16.93
N ALA A 186 -0.61 -7.53 15.67
CA ALA A 186 0.08 -8.57 14.90
C ALA A 186 1.38 -9.03 15.58
N ILE A 187 2.23 -8.10 16.03
CA ILE A 187 3.47 -8.42 16.74
C ILE A 187 3.20 -9.19 18.02
N LEU A 188 2.19 -8.79 18.79
CA LEU A 188 1.82 -9.51 20.02
C LEU A 188 1.37 -10.95 19.72
N ILE A 189 0.64 -11.19 18.62
CA ILE A 189 0.25 -12.55 18.21
C ILE A 189 1.49 -13.36 17.81
N LEU A 190 2.41 -12.77 17.05
CA LEU A 190 3.66 -13.42 16.66
C LEU A 190 4.49 -13.84 17.89
N GLU A 191 4.69 -12.94 18.84
CA GLU A 191 5.43 -13.21 20.09
C GLU A 191 4.76 -14.31 20.91
N LYS A 192 3.43 -14.28 21.06
CA LYS A 192 2.69 -15.30 21.82
C LYS A 192 2.79 -16.69 21.18
N ARG A 193 2.81 -16.76 19.85
CA ARG A 193 2.83 -18.03 19.12
C ARG A 193 4.24 -18.60 18.91
N GLN A 194 5.29 -17.82 19.15
CA GLN A 194 6.70 -18.26 19.12
C GLN A 194 7.18 -18.93 20.41
N ASN A 195 6.46 -18.71 21.51
CA ASN A 195 6.71 -19.34 22.81
C ASN A 195 5.84 -20.58 23.01
#